data_AF-A0A067DHC9-F1
#
_entry.id   AF-A0A067DHC9-F1
#
_cell.length_a   1.000
_cell.length_b   1.000
_cell.length_c   1.000
_cell.angle_alpha   90.00
_cell.angle_beta   90.00
_cell.angle_gamma   90.00
#
_symmetry.space_group_name_H-M   'P 1'
#
loop_
_entity.id
_entity.type
_entity.pdbx_description
1 polymer ?
#
loop_
_entity_poly.entity_id
_entity_poly.type
_entity_poly.pdbx_seq_one_letter_code
_entity_poly.pdbx_strand_id
1 'polypeptide(L)'
;MPHLSRSIIGSDIECVNQLRMDKRTFELLCGLLRINGGLKADGTVSIEEQLCMFLHILAHHVKSRTIHSRFLRSRETISRYFNLVLNAILQ
;
A
#
# COMPACT_ATOMS: atom_id res chain seq x y z
N MET A 1 -3.61 0.80 12.96
CA MET A 1 -2.54 1.70 13.46
C MET A 1 -2.20 2.69 12.34
N PRO A 2 -2.96 3.80 12.21
CA PRO A 2 -3.03 4.65 11.01
C PRO A 2 -1.81 5.56 10.76
N HIS A 3 -0.66 5.30 11.39
CA HIS A 3 0.48 6.23 11.41
C HIS A 3 1.48 5.97 10.28
N LEU A 4 1.47 4.77 9.68
CA LEU A 4 2.49 4.42 8.70
C LEU A 4 2.24 5.06 7.33
N SER A 5 1.00 5.05 6.85
CA SER A 5 0.62 5.74 5.61
C SER A 5 0.82 7.25 5.71
N ARG A 6 0.54 7.84 6.88
CA ARG A 6 0.71 9.28 7.10
C ARG A 6 2.17 9.72 7.17
N SER A 7 3.08 8.83 7.61
CA SER A 7 4.52 9.09 7.66
C SER A 7 5.19 8.91 6.29
N ILE A 8 4.74 7.94 5.48
CA ILE A 8 5.32 7.63 4.15
C ILE A 8 4.89 8.65 3.07
N ILE A 9 3.75 9.33 3.26
CA ILE A 9 3.09 10.17 2.24
C ILE A 9 3.00 11.64 2.72
N GLY A 10 4.04 12.12 3.42
CA GLY A 10 4.07 13.47 3.99
C GLY A 10 4.19 14.60 2.96
N SER A 11 4.71 14.32 1.76
CA SER A 11 4.85 15.25 0.64
C SER A 11 4.79 14.50 -0.70
N ASP A 12 4.63 15.22 -1.82
CA ASP A 12 4.69 14.61 -3.15
C ASP A 12 6.05 13.96 -3.43
N ILE A 13 7.15 14.57 -2.97
CA ILE A 13 8.50 14.02 -3.13
C ILE A 13 8.63 12.69 -2.40
N GLU A 14 8.15 12.61 -1.16
CA GLU A 14 8.14 11.37 -0.37
C GLU A 14 7.28 10.30 -1.06
N CYS A 15 6.10 10.68 -1.55
CA CYS A 15 5.20 9.78 -2.26
C CYS A 15 5.87 9.19 -3.51
N VAL A 16 6.52 10.04 -4.33
CA VAL A 16 7.26 9.59 -5.52
C VAL A 16 8.43 8.68 -5.14
N ASN A 17 9.17 9.02 -4.08
CA ASN A 17 10.32 8.23 -3.65
C ASN A 17 9.93 6.84 -3.15
N GLN A 18 8.83 6.74 -2.40
CA GLN A 18 8.40 5.50 -1.74
C GLN A 18 7.48 4.66 -2.63
N LEU A 19 6.59 5.30 -3.39
CA LEU A 19 5.50 4.64 -4.12
C LEU A 19 5.65 4.75 -5.65
N ARG A 20 6.62 5.52 -6.15
CA ARG A 20 6.80 5.85 -7.59
C ARG A 20 5.61 6.58 -8.22
N MET A 21 4.81 7.26 -7.40
CA MET A 21 3.70 8.10 -7.82
C MET A 21 3.54 9.29 -6.87
N ASP A 22 3.06 10.41 -7.40
CA ASP A 22 2.70 11.56 -6.57
C ASP A 22 1.45 11.27 -5.71
N LYS A 23 1.19 12.16 -4.75
CA LYS A 23 0.12 11.94 -3.77
C LYS A 23 -1.26 11.92 -4.43
N ARG A 24 -1.49 12.80 -5.41
CA ARG A 24 -2.79 12.90 -6.10
C ARG A 24 -3.07 11.61 -6.86
N THR A 25 -2.08 11.08 -7.59
CA THR A 25 -2.21 9.81 -8.32
C THR A 25 -2.50 8.66 -7.37
N PHE A 26 -1.82 8.62 -6.21
CA PHE A 26 -2.07 7.62 -5.17
C PHE A 26 -3.50 7.66 -4.61
N GLU A 27 -4.00 8.85 -4.27
CA GLU A 27 -5.36 9.03 -3.76
C GLU A 27 -6.42 8.62 -4.80
N LEU A 28 -6.18 8.94 -6.08
CA LEU A 28 -7.02 8.52 -7.19
C LEU A 28 -7.08 6.99 -7.31
N LEU A 29 -5.93 6.32 -7.24
CA LEU A 29 -5.87 4.86 -7.30
C LEU A 29 -6.60 4.21 -6.10
N CYS A 30 -6.45 4.76 -4.89
CA CYS A 30 -7.20 4.31 -3.72
C CYS A 30 -8.72 4.42 -3.94
N GLY A 31 -9.18 5.52 -4.55
CA GLY A 31 -10.59 5.72 -4.91
C GLY A 31 -11.09 4.69 -5.93
N LEU A 32 -10.33 4.48 -7.01
CA LEU A 32 -10.67 3.51 -8.06
C LEU A 32 -10.76 2.09 -7.50
N LEU A 33 -9.80 1.64 -6.70
CA LEU A 33 -9.81 0.29 -6.16
C LEU A 33 -10.88 0.09 -5.08
N ARG A 34 -11.29 1.16 -4.39
CA ARG A 34 -12.42 1.14 -3.46
C ARG A 34 -13.77 0.97 -4.18
N ILE A 35 -13.96 1.67 -5.30
CA ILE A 35 -15.24 1.70 -6.02
C ILE A 35 -15.34 0.54 -7.01
N ASN A 36 -14.29 0.29 -7.78
CA ASN A 36 -14.29 -0.62 -8.92
C ASN A 36 -13.57 -1.95 -8.63
N GLY A 37 -12.48 -1.93 -7.86
CA GLY A 37 -11.65 -3.11 -7.58
C GLY A 37 -12.08 -3.95 -6.38
N GLY A 38 -13.22 -3.61 -5.74
CA GLY A 38 -13.75 -4.35 -4.60
C GLY A 38 -12.86 -4.38 -3.34
N LEU A 39 -11.82 -3.55 -3.28
CA LEU A 39 -10.84 -3.55 -2.20
C LEU A 39 -11.45 -2.92 -0.94
N LYS A 40 -11.41 -3.64 0.18
CA LYS A 40 -12.02 -3.23 1.45
C LYS A 40 -10.99 -3.14 2.57
N ALA A 41 -11.24 -2.22 3.51
CA ALA A 41 -10.54 -2.21 4.78
C ALA A 41 -10.99 -3.44 5.60
N ASP A 42 -10.05 -4.07 6.33
CA ASP A 42 -10.33 -5.28 7.12
C ASP A 42 -10.44 -5.02 8.64
N GLY A 43 -10.72 -3.78 9.01
CA GLY A 43 -10.77 -3.31 10.41
C GLY A 43 -9.40 -3.04 11.03
N THR A 44 -8.32 -3.63 10.50
CA THR A 44 -6.95 -3.45 11.03
C THR A 44 -6.05 -2.66 10.08
N VAL A 45 -6.31 -2.74 8.77
CA VAL A 45 -5.53 -2.06 7.73
C VAL A 45 -6.45 -1.34 6.74
N SER A 46 -6.21 -0.04 6.57
CA SER A 46 -6.95 0.77 5.61
C SER A 46 -6.58 0.41 4.17
N ILE A 47 -7.41 0.76 3.20
CA ILE A 47 -7.12 0.54 1.79
C ILE A 47 -5.81 1.24 1.40
N GLU A 48 -5.61 2.47 1.87
CA GLU A 48 -4.40 3.26 1.65
C GLU A 48 -3.16 2.56 2.20
N GLU A 49 -3.24 1.97 3.40
CA GLU A 49 -2.13 1.20 3.96
C GLU A 49 -1.83 -0.07 3.14
N GLN A 50 -2.87 -0.78 2.68
CA GLN A 50 -2.70 -1.96 1.82
C GLN A 50 -2.01 -1.59 0.50
N LEU A 51 -2.45 -0.50 -0.11
CA LEU A 51 -1.91 0.01 -1.37
C LEU A 51 -0.49 0.54 -1.22
N CYS A 52 -0.22 1.26 -0.13
CA CYS A 52 1.10 1.75 0.22
C CYS A 52 2.09 0.58 0.38
N MET A 53 1.70 -0.49 1.09
CA MET A 53 2.49 -1.72 1.18
C MET A 53 2.79 -2.31 -0.20
N PHE A 54 1.77 -2.51 -1.02
CA PHE A 54 1.90 -3.10 -2.35
C PHE A 54 2.85 -2.29 -3.26
N LEU A 55 2.60 -0.99 -3.40
CA LEU A 55 3.39 -0.11 -4.26
C LEU A 55 4.84 0.00 -3.79
N HIS A 56 5.06 0.11 -2.48
CA HIS A 56 6.40 0.17 -1.91
C HIS A 56 7.22 -1.10 -2.16
N ILE A 57 6.57 -2.28 -2.13
CA ILE A 57 7.20 -3.56 -2.46
C ILE A 57 7.67 -3.55 -3.93
N LEU A 58 6.79 -3.11 -4.85
CA LEU A 58 7.11 -3.02 -6.27
C LEU A 58 8.18 -1.97 -6.57
N ALA A 59 8.07 -0.78 -5.97
CA ALA A 59 8.92 0.39 -6.18
C ALA A 59 10.41 0.16 -5.88
N HIS A 60 10.68 -0.74 -4.94
CA HIS A 60 12.01 -0.95 -4.38
C HIS A 60 12.48 -2.41 -4.49
N HIS A 61 11.71 -3.30 -5.12
CA HIS A 61 12.00 -4.74 -5.22
C HIS A 61 12.46 -5.34 -3.87
N VAL A 62 11.89 -4.87 -2.77
CA VAL A 62 12.39 -5.22 -1.44
C VAL A 62 12.09 -6.68 -1.18
N LYS A 63 13.13 -7.47 -0.85
CA LYS A 63 12.93 -8.87 -0.44
C LYS A 63 11.97 -8.89 0.75
N SER A 64 10.96 -9.77 0.71
CA SER A 64 9.91 -9.97 1.74
C SER A 64 10.41 -9.91 3.19
N ARG A 65 11.69 -10.25 3.43
CA ARG A 65 12.36 -10.23 4.74
C ARG A 65 12.54 -8.84 5.36
N THR A 66 12.63 -7.75 4.58
CA THR A 66 12.86 -6.38 5.12
C THR A 66 11.56 -5.59 5.33
N ILE A 67 10.47 -6.00 4.70
CA ILE A 67 9.18 -5.29 4.75
C ILE A 67 8.52 -5.42 6.13
N HIS A 68 8.74 -6.52 6.85
CA HIS A 68 8.24 -6.70 8.22
C HIS A 68 8.68 -5.56 9.16
N SER A 69 9.96 -5.17 9.08
CA SER A 69 10.51 -4.10 9.91
C SER A 69 9.95 -2.73 9.55
N ARG A 70 9.65 -2.48 8.26
CA ARG A 70 9.10 -1.19 7.80
C ARG A 70 7.62 -1.03 8.15
N PHE A 71 6.81 -2.09 8.02
CA PHE A 71 5.37 -1.99 8.23
C PHE A 71 4.91 -2.49 9.61
N LEU A 72 5.82 -3.05 10.42
CA LEU A 72 5.53 -3.66 11.71
C LEU A 72 4.43 -4.74 11.62
N ARG A 73 4.38 -5.46 10.49
CA ARG A 73 3.38 -6.51 10.20
C ARG A 73 4.05 -7.82 9.85
N SER A 74 3.44 -8.94 10.24
CA SER A 74 3.90 -10.30 9.92
C SER A 74 4.07 -10.50 8.41
N ARG A 75 4.94 -11.44 8.02
CA ARG A 75 5.13 -11.76 6.59
C ARG A 75 3.86 -12.32 5.96
N GLU A 76 3.05 -13.09 6.70
CA GLU A 76 1.74 -13.56 6.22
C GLU A 76 0.81 -12.38 5.95
N THR A 77 0.79 -11.40 6.86
CA THR A 77 -0.04 -10.20 6.75
C THR A 77 0.33 -9.40 5.49
N ILE A 78 1.62 -9.19 5.25
CA ILE A 78 2.12 -8.52 4.05
C ILE A 78 1.72 -9.28 2.78
N SER A 79 1.92 -10.60 2.76
CA SER A 79 1.57 -11.44 1.62
C SER A 79 0.06 -11.41 1.32
N ARG A 80 -0.77 -11.47 2.37
CA ARG A 80 -2.23 -11.40 2.25
C ARG A 80 -2.66 -10.10 1.57
N TYR A 81 -2.21 -8.94 2.06
CA TYR A 81 -2.60 -7.66 1.46
C TYR A 81 -2.00 -7.45 0.08
N PHE A 82 -0.78 -7.92 -0.17
CA PHE A 82 -0.20 -7.87 -1.51
C PHE A 82 -1.09 -8.60 -2.53
N ASN A 83 -1.55 -9.81 -2.20
CA ASN A 83 -2.43 -10.58 -3.09
C ASN A 83 -3.84 -9.97 -3.20
N LEU A 84 -4.37 -9.39 -2.12
CA LEU A 84 -5.66 -8.70 -2.18
C LEU A 84 -5.61 -7.49 -3.13
N VAL A 85 -4.57 -6.67 -3.03
CA VAL A 85 -4.37 -5.53 -3.92
C VAL A 85 -4.10 -5.99 -5.36
N LEU A 86 -3.28 -7.01 -5.55
CA LEU A 86 -3.02 -7.58 -6.88
C LEU A 86 -4.31 -8.05 -7.56
N ASN A 87 -5.15 -8.79 -6.85
CA ASN A 87 -6.43 -9.27 -7.38
C ASN A 87 -7.38 -8.11 -7.71
N ALA A 88 -7.42 -7.06 -6.88
CA ALA A 88 -8.24 -5.88 -7.13
C ALA A 88 -7.79 -5.10 -8.39
N ILE A 89 -6.49 -5.13 -8.72
CA ILE A 89 -5.93 -4.48 -9.92
C ILE A 89 -6.16 -5.32 -11.19
N LEU A 90 -6.14 -6.66 -11.08
CA LEU A 90 -6.26 -7.57 -12.22
C LEU A 90 -7.70 -7.92 -12.63
N GLN A 91 -8.70 -7.29 -12.01
CA GLN A 91 -10.12 -7.55 -12.34
C GLN A 91 -10.52 -7.07 -13.72
#